data_AF-A0A922M0V2-F1
#
_entry.id   AF-A0A922M0V2-F1
#
_cell.length_a   1.000
_cell.length_b   1.000
_cell.length_c   1.000
_cell.angle_alpha   90.00
_cell.angle_beta   90.00
_cell.angle_gamma   90.00
#
_symmetry.space_group_name_H-M   'P 1'
#
loop_
_entity.id
_entity.type
_entity.pdbx_description
1 polymer ?
#
loop_
_entity_poly.entity_id
_entity_poly.type
_entity_poly.pdbx_seq_one_letter_code
_entity_poly.pdbx_strand_id
1 'polypeptide(L)'
;MIADVRVGLVLEDDAFSFINPGIEFTHDEVLVKLSWPSPQRTGGYEFATTEQLAKHIDDLPLTAAVSLPLYALLREKLQLHLALVLRQATSVSEVMCSNPSLMEAYSGMIDSLAQNGNKVVDMILINIRRTLLQSCREVLQLPPLHATFMHKIGSLSFIGKFETDTGWVKNLATINRISDVSVTRPDPMKTSFYVTLRIKDLQIGYDEYRIRAMGVSCSGRAAAALHRHSLHLALTIGLAHWEPYAQLDHLRVQNLDCADLHVTGLGPLSGASNLVCAWLRGASTALAAPAVSAQIQHELHTALQELPLWDLLHAKQ
;
A
#
# COMPACT_ATOMS: atom_id res chain seq x y z
N MET A 1 -17.82 -8.17 7.91
CA MET A 1 -16.51 -7.49 7.89
C MET A 1 -16.56 -6.37 8.91
N ILE A 2 -15.56 -6.30 9.78
CA ILE A 2 -15.37 -5.30 10.81
C ILE A 2 -14.06 -4.56 10.48
N ALA A 3 -13.96 -3.27 10.82
CA ALA A 3 -12.74 -2.51 10.68
C ALA A 3 -12.22 -2.11 12.06
N ASP A 4 -10.99 -2.49 12.40
CA ASP A 4 -10.23 -1.89 13.50
C ASP A 4 -9.49 -0.66 12.97
N VAL A 5 -9.69 0.47 13.63
CA VAL A 5 -9.24 1.78 13.15
C VAL A 5 -8.43 2.45 14.25
N ARG A 6 -7.16 2.72 13.93
CA ARG A 6 -6.27 3.54 14.74
C ARG A 6 -5.85 4.77 13.96
N VAL A 7 -5.91 5.91 14.61
CA VAL A 7 -5.52 7.19 14.01
C VAL A 7 -4.73 8.02 15.01
N GLY A 8 -3.78 8.82 14.51
CA GLY A 8 -3.26 9.94 15.30
C GLY A 8 -4.21 11.12 15.16
N LEU A 9 -4.62 11.72 16.27
CA LEU A 9 -5.44 12.93 16.24
C LEU A 9 -4.54 14.15 16.16
N VAL A 10 -4.93 15.11 15.33
CA VAL A 10 -4.30 16.43 15.23
C VAL A 10 -5.35 17.50 15.33
N LEU A 11 -4.95 18.68 15.78
CA LEU A 11 -5.81 19.85 15.89
C LEU A 11 -5.66 20.68 14.61
N GLU A 12 -6.77 20.87 13.89
CA GLU A 12 -6.88 21.79 12.76
C GLU A 12 -7.96 22.81 13.10
N ASP A 13 -7.56 24.07 13.24
CA ASP A 13 -8.41 25.17 13.71
C ASP A 13 -8.99 24.88 15.11
N ASP A 14 -10.28 24.52 15.21
CA ASP A 14 -10.98 24.17 16.45
C ASP A 14 -11.65 22.78 16.36
N ALA A 15 -11.19 21.95 15.42
CA ALA A 15 -11.71 20.62 15.17
C ALA A 15 -10.60 19.56 15.19
N PHE A 16 -10.98 18.32 15.50
CA PHE A 16 -10.10 17.18 15.33
C PHE A 16 -10.01 16.80 13.85
N SER A 17 -8.79 16.61 13.40
CA SER A 17 -8.43 15.92 12.15
C SER A 17 -7.58 14.70 12.51
N PHE A 18 -7.11 13.95 11.51
CA PHE A 18 -6.31 12.77 11.77
C PHE A 18 -5.20 12.53 10.76
N ILE A 19 -4.15 11.87 11.24
CA ILE A 19 -2.97 11.44 10.49
C ILE A 19 -2.69 9.96 10.76
N ASN A 20 -1.92 9.36 9.87
CA ASN A 20 -1.46 7.96 9.97
C ASN A 20 -2.57 6.95 10.27
N PRO A 21 -3.63 6.88 9.44
CA PRO A 21 -4.71 5.92 9.64
C PRO A 21 -4.22 4.48 9.43
N GLY A 22 -4.15 3.74 10.52
CA GLY A 22 -3.99 2.28 10.54
C GLY A 22 -5.38 1.63 10.53
N ILE A 23 -5.81 1.14 9.37
CA ILE A 23 -7.12 0.48 9.19
C ILE A 23 -6.90 -0.98 8.80
N GLU A 24 -7.35 -1.87 9.66
CA GLU A 24 -7.35 -3.30 9.47
C GLU A 24 -8.77 -3.84 9.33
N PHE A 25 -8.99 -4.66 8.31
CA PHE A 25 -10.29 -5.29 8.08
C PHE A 25 -10.22 -6.74 8.50
N THR A 26 -11.18 -7.15 9.32
CA THR A 26 -11.38 -8.53 9.73
C THR A 26 -12.72 -9.03 9.20
N HIS A 27 -12.75 -10.29 8.83
CA HIS A 27 -13.90 -10.96 8.22
C HIS A 27 -13.85 -12.44 8.59
N ASP A 28 -15.03 -13.04 8.70
CA ASP A 28 -15.13 -14.44 9.15
C ASP A 28 -14.92 -15.42 7.99
N GLU A 29 -15.59 -15.15 6.86
CA GLU A 29 -15.53 -15.97 5.65
C GLU A 29 -15.65 -15.09 4.39
N VAL A 30 -15.13 -15.62 3.27
CA VAL A 30 -15.18 -15.03 1.93
C VAL A 30 -15.91 -15.99 1.00
N LEU A 31 -17.02 -15.55 0.45
CA LEU A 31 -17.79 -16.28 -0.55
C LEU A 31 -17.62 -15.64 -1.93
N VAL A 32 -17.10 -16.42 -2.88
CA VAL A 32 -16.94 -16.04 -4.28
C VAL A 32 -17.99 -16.77 -5.09
N LYS A 33 -18.85 -16.00 -5.78
CA LYS A 33 -19.82 -16.54 -6.74
C LYS A 33 -19.46 -16.08 -8.14
N LEU A 34 -19.20 -17.02 -9.03
CA LEU A 34 -18.92 -16.76 -10.43
C LEU A 34 -20.06 -17.29 -11.27
N SER A 35 -20.77 -16.39 -11.95
CA SER A 35 -21.88 -16.75 -12.83
C SER A 35 -21.55 -16.40 -14.27
N TRP A 36 -21.74 -17.34 -15.20
CA TRP A 36 -21.55 -17.10 -16.63
C TRP A 36 -22.68 -17.71 -17.46
N PRO A 37 -23.00 -17.09 -18.62
CA PRO A 37 -24.01 -17.62 -19.52
C PRO A 37 -23.49 -18.91 -20.18
N SER A 38 -24.21 -20.00 -19.98
CA SER A 38 -24.01 -21.30 -20.61
C SER A 38 -25.07 -21.51 -21.69
N PRO A 39 -24.69 -21.71 -22.96
CA PRO A 39 -25.64 -21.91 -24.04
C PRO A 39 -26.37 -23.25 -23.88
N GLN A 40 -27.70 -23.23 -23.99
CA GLN A 40 -28.50 -24.45 -23.96
C GLN A 40 -28.69 -25.06 -25.35
N ARG A 41 -28.85 -26.38 -25.40
CA ARG A 41 -29.13 -27.15 -26.64
C ARG A 41 -30.44 -26.74 -27.32
N THR A 42 -31.41 -26.22 -26.56
CA THR A 42 -32.75 -25.83 -27.03
C THR A 42 -32.85 -24.38 -27.50
N GLY A 43 -31.73 -23.64 -27.48
CA GLY A 43 -31.73 -22.19 -27.65
C GLY A 43 -32.03 -21.47 -26.33
N GLY A 44 -31.28 -20.41 -26.06
CA GLY A 44 -31.29 -19.69 -24.78
C GLY A 44 -29.98 -19.79 -24.00
N TYR A 45 -29.85 -19.01 -22.93
CA TYR A 45 -28.71 -19.02 -22.01
C TYR A 45 -29.21 -19.30 -20.58
N GLU A 46 -28.58 -20.24 -19.90
CA GLU A 46 -28.72 -20.42 -18.45
C GLU A 46 -27.44 -19.96 -17.76
N PHE A 47 -27.56 -19.33 -16.59
CA PHE A 47 -26.38 -18.95 -15.83
C PHE A 47 -25.86 -20.14 -15.04
N ALA A 48 -24.73 -20.70 -15.47
CA ALA A 48 -23.97 -21.62 -14.64
C ALA A 48 -23.28 -20.79 -13.55
N THR A 49 -23.42 -21.20 -12.29
CA THR A 49 -22.81 -20.53 -11.14
C THR A 49 -21.91 -21.50 -10.39
N THR A 50 -20.68 -21.08 -10.10
CA THR A 50 -19.81 -21.75 -9.14
C THR A 50 -19.65 -20.91 -7.89
N GLU A 51 -19.63 -21.58 -6.75
CA GLU A 51 -19.43 -20.97 -5.45
C GLU A 51 -18.18 -21.54 -4.79
N GLN A 52 -17.34 -20.67 -4.26
CA GLN A 52 -16.16 -21.03 -3.49
C GLN A 52 -16.20 -20.27 -2.17
N LEU A 53 -16.02 -21.00 -1.09
CA LEU A 53 -15.94 -20.46 0.26
C LEU A 53 -14.50 -20.58 0.75
N ALA A 54 -13.99 -19.52 1.36
CA ALA A 54 -12.68 -19.50 1.99
C ALA A 54 -12.73 -18.76 3.33
N LYS A 55 -11.76 -19.04 4.20
CA LYS A 55 -11.65 -18.35 5.49
C LYS A 55 -10.99 -16.98 5.31
N HIS A 56 -9.91 -16.91 4.54
CA HIS A 56 -9.20 -15.67 4.28
C HIS A 56 -9.35 -15.21 2.84
N ILE A 57 -9.27 -13.90 2.63
CA ILE A 57 -9.41 -13.30 1.29
C ILE A 57 -8.24 -13.69 0.37
N ASP A 58 -7.10 -14.06 0.94
CA ASP A 58 -5.91 -14.42 0.18
C ASP A 58 -5.85 -15.93 -0.14
N ASP A 59 -6.81 -16.73 0.36
CA ASP A 59 -6.84 -18.18 0.14
C ASP A 59 -7.32 -18.56 -1.27
N LEU A 60 -8.14 -17.71 -1.93
CA LEU A 60 -8.58 -17.95 -3.30
C LEU A 60 -7.84 -17.01 -4.27
N PRO A 61 -7.35 -17.51 -5.43
CA PRO A 61 -6.55 -16.70 -6.35
C PRO A 61 -7.25 -15.41 -6.83
N LEU A 62 -8.56 -15.49 -7.10
CA LEU A 62 -9.33 -14.35 -7.56
C LEU A 62 -9.45 -13.28 -6.47
N THR A 63 -9.73 -13.68 -5.23
CA THR A 63 -9.89 -12.74 -4.12
C THR A 63 -8.56 -12.16 -3.67
N ALA A 64 -7.48 -12.94 -3.70
CA ALA A 64 -6.12 -12.47 -3.47
C ALA A 64 -5.73 -11.38 -4.50
N ALA A 65 -6.08 -11.57 -5.77
CA ALA A 65 -5.77 -10.59 -6.83
C ALA A 65 -6.51 -9.25 -6.66
N VAL A 66 -7.67 -9.25 -6.01
CA VAL A 66 -8.49 -8.03 -5.79
C VAL A 66 -8.45 -7.52 -4.35
N SER A 67 -7.78 -8.21 -3.41
CA SER A 67 -7.82 -7.87 -1.99
C SER A 67 -7.21 -6.50 -1.70
N LEU A 68 -6.03 -6.21 -2.26
CA LEU A 68 -5.38 -4.91 -2.13
C LEU A 68 -6.23 -3.74 -2.65
N PRO A 69 -6.72 -3.73 -3.92
CA PRO A 69 -7.54 -2.63 -4.41
C PRO A 69 -8.90 -2.52 -3.70
N LEU A 70 -9.53 -3.66 -3.33
CA LEU A 70 -10.76 -3.65 -2.54
C LEU A 70 -10.55 -2.96 -1.19
N TYR A 71 -9.51 -3.37 -0.45
CA TYR A 71 -9.21 -2.76 0.83
C TYR A 71 -8.78 -1.31 0.70
N ALA A 72 -8.05 -0.93 -0.36
CA ALA A 72 -7.72 0.46 -0.62
C ALA A 72 -8.99 1.32 -0.78
N LEU A 73 -9.96 0.86 -1.56
CA LEU A 73 -11.26 1.53 -1.72
C LEU A 73 -12.03 1.64 -0.40
N LEU A 74 -12.09 0.55 0.37
CA LEU A 74 -12.77 0.55 1.68
C LEU A 74 -12.10 1.52 2.66
N ARG A 75 -10.75 1.58 2.69
CA ARG A 75 -10.01 2.56 3.51
C ARG A 75 -10.34 3.98 3.10
N GLU A 76 -10.30 4.29 1.80
CA GLU A 76 -10.60 5.62 1.30
C GLU A 76 -12.00 6.07 1.74
N LYS A 77 -13.01 5.21 1.58
CA LYS A 77 -14.38 5.51 2.02
C LYS A 77 -14.47 5.72 3.54
N LEU A 78 -13.83 4.87 4.32
CA LEU A 78 -13.85 4.97 5.78
C LEU A 78 -13.11 6.21 6.27
N GLN A 79 -11.96 6.55 5.68
CA GLN A 79 -11.19 7.75 6.00
C GLN A 79 -11.97 9.02 5.68
N LEU A 80 -12.63 9.09 4.52
CA LEU A 80 -13.49 10.22 4.16
C LEU A 80 -14.64 10.38 5.17
N HIS A 81 -15.27 9.28 5.57
CA HIS A 81 -16.34 9.33 6.57
C HIS A 81 -15.82 9.78 7.94
N LEU A 82 -14.69 9.22 8.39
CA LEU A 82 -14.06 9.58 9.65
C LEU A 82 -13.67 11.06 9.70
N ALA A 83 -13.14 11.61 8.59
CA ALA A 83 -12.79 13.03 8.49
C ALA A 83 -14.01 13.94 8.69
N LEU A 84 -15.15 13.55 8.10
CA LEU A 84 -16.40 14.29 8.26
C LEU A 84 -16.92 14.21 9.69
N VAL A 85 -16.90 13.02 10.30
CA VAL A 85 -17.39 12.81 11.67
C VAL A 85 -16.53 13.57 12.69
N LEU A 86 -15.20 13.53 12.57
CA LEU A 86 -14.31 14.23 13.49
C LEU A 86 -14.46 15.75 13.40
N ARG A 87 -14.71 16.29 12.20
CA ARG A 87 -15.00 17.73 12.03
C ARG A 87 -16.37 18.16 12.55
N GLN A 88 -17.31 17.22 12.67
CA GLN A 88 -18.65 17.46 13.24
C GLN A 88 -18.70 17.19 14.74
N ALA A 89 -17.64 16.65 15.33
CA ALA A 89 -17.55 16.41 16.76
C ALA A 89 -17.53 17.75 17.54
N THR A 90 -17.73 17.65 18.86
CA THR A 90 -17.63 18.80 19.78
C THR A 90 -16.33 19.56 19.55
N SER A 91 -16.42 20.89 19.54
CA SER A 91 -15.25 21.75 19.34
C SER A 91 -14.17 21.44 20.37
N VAL A 92 -12.91 21.52 19.94
CA VAL A 92 -11.77 21.23 20.81
C VAL A 92 -11.73 22.21 21.97
N SER A 93 -12.04 23.48 21.70
CA SER A 93 -12.14 24.53 22.71
C SER A 93 -13.19 24.20 23.77
N GLU A 94 -14.36 23.67 23.39
CA GLU A 94 -15.39 23.26 24.34
C GLU A 94 -14.96 22.04 25.16
N VAL A 95 -14.32 21.05 24.54
CA VAL A 95 -13.71 19.89 25.24
C VAL A 95 -12.66 20.35 26.26
N MET A 96 -11.89 21.39 25.92
CA MET A 96 -10.86 21.98 26.78
C MET A 96 -11.39 23.06 27.72
N CYS A 97 -12.71 23.16 27.93
CA CYS A 97 -13.37 24.14 28.78
C CYS A 97 -12.97 25.61 28.47
N SER A 98 -12.65 25.90 27.21
CA SER A 98 -12.17 27.19 26.71
C SER A 98 -10.96 27.74 27.46
N ASN A 99 -10.09 26.85 27.96
CA ASN A 99 -8.88 27.24 28.69
C ASN A 99 -7.67 27.34 27.74
N PRO A 100 -7.23 28.57 27.36
CA PRO A 100 -6.18 28.75 26.38
C PRO A 100 -4.81 28.23 26.84
N SER A 101 -4.51 28.27 28.14
CA SER A 101 -3.21 27.81 28.65
C SER A 101 -3.09 26.30 28.64
N LEU A 102 -4.20 25.57 28.88
CA LEU A 102 -4.24 24.12 28.74
C LEU A 102 -4.07 23.70 27.28
N MET A 103 -4.72 24.41 26.36
CA MET A 103 -4.60 24.15 24.92
C MET A 103 -3.17 24.39 24.43
N GLU A 104 -2.55 25.50 24.83
CA GLU A 104 -1.15 25.82 24.48
C GLU A 104 -0.16 24.79 25.04
N ALA A 105 -0.30 24.42 26.32
CA ALA A 105 0.56 23.41 26.94
C ALA A 105 0.41 22.04 26.28
N TYR A 106 -0.82 21.64 25.93
CA TYR A 106 -1.10 20.38 25.26
C TYR A 106 -0.54 20.35 23.83
N SER A 107 -0.76 21.41 23.05
CA SER A 107 -0.20 21.54 21.70
C SER A 107 1.33 21.51 21.74
N GLY A 108 1.96 22.26 22.64
CA GLY A 108 3.41 22.25 22.80
C GLY A 108 3.99 20.86 23.16
N MET A 109 3.27 20.11 23.99
CA MET A 109 3.64 18.72 24.31
C MET A 109 3.52 17.80 23.09
N ILE A 110 2.42 17.89 22.32
CA ILE A 110 2.23 17.11 21.09
C ILE A 110 3.33 17.42 20.07
N ASP A 111 3.62 18.70 19.85
CA ASP A 111 4.61 19.13 18.87
C ASP A 111 6.01 18.60 19.24
N SER A 112 6.39 18.67 20.51
CA SER A 112 7.65 18.10 21.00
C SER A 112 7.72 16.59 20.80
N LEU A 113 6.64 15.86 21.13
CA LEU A 113 6.55 14.41 20.92
C LEU A 113 6.66 14.04 19.44
N ALA A 114 5.92 14.73 18.57
CA ALA A 114 5.93 14.50 17.13
C ALA A 114 7.31 14.82 16.53
N GLN A 115 7.95 15.93 16.91
CA GLN A 115 9.29 16.29 16.45
C GLN A 115 10.35 15.26 16.86
N ASN A 116 10.28 14.76 18.10
CA ASN A 116 11.20 13.72 18.56
C ASN A 116 10.94 12.39 17.85
N GLY A 117 9.67 12.01 17.67
CA GLY A 117 9.30 10.82 16.88
C GLY A 117 9.72 10.91 15.42
N ASN A 118 9.58 12.08 14.80
CA ASN A 118 10.03 12.36 13.44
C ASN A 118 11.54 12.14 13.30
N LYS A 119 12.36 12.63 14.23
CA LYS A 119 13.82 12.41 14.20
C LYS A 119 14.18 10.93 14.22
N VAL A 120 13.51 10.14 15.06
CA VAL A 120 13.71 8.69 15.16
C VAL A 120 13.37 8.01 13.83
N VAL A 121 12.17 8.27 13.30
CA VAL A 121 11.72 7.67 12.03
C VAL A 121 12.58 8.12 10.86
N ASP A 122 12.96 9.40 10.81
CA ASP A 122 13.83 9.94 9.76
C ASP A 122 15.22 9.29 9.80
N MET A 123 15.78 9.00 10.97
CA MET A 123 17.05 8.25 11.10
C MET A 123 16.94 6.83 10.55
N ILE A 124 15.84 6.12 10.86
CA ILE A 124 15.54 4.79 10.29
C ILE A 124 15.45 4.88 8.76
N LEU A 125 14.68 5.85 8.24
CA LEU A 125 14.51 6.04 6.80
C LEU A 125 15.81 6.45 6.10
N ILE A 126 16.69 7.22 6.76
CA ILE A 126 18.04 7.52 6.23
C ILE A 126 18.84 6.23 6.09
N ASN A 127 18.84 5.37 7.11
CA ASN A 127 19.56 4.09 7.07
C ASN A 127 19.03 3.17 5.96
N ILE A 128 17.70 3.01 5.84
CA ILE A 128 17.08 2.22 4.76
C ILE A 128 17.49 2.74 3.38
N ARG A 129 17.45 4.06 3.16
CA ARG A 129 17.83 4.64 1.88
C ARG A 129 19.30 4.39 1.56
N ARG A 130 20.17 4.53 2.56
CA ARG A 130 21.60 4.25 2.44
C ARG A 130 21.84 2.78 2.09
N THR A 131 21.22 1.83 2.78
CA THR A 131 21.42 0.39 2.55
C THR A 131 20.88 -0.03 1.18
N LEU A 132 19.71 0.46 0.77
CA LEU A 132 19.16 0.22 -0.57
C LEU A 132 20.13 0.65 -1.67
N LEU A 133 20.70 1.86 -1.56
CA LEU A 133 21.65 2.39 -2.54
C LEU A 133 23.00 1.66 -2.51
N GLN A 134 23.52 1.34 -1.33
CA GLN A 134 24.82 0.66 -1.19
C GLN A 134 24.79 -0.79 -1.66
N SER A 135 23.65 -1.47 -1.49
CA SER A 135 23.46 -2.86 -1.90
C SER A 135 22.88 -3.02 -3.31
N CYS A 136 22.61 -1.91 -4.02
CA CYS A 136 21.93 -1.88 -5.32
C CYS A 136 20.58 -2.62 -5.32
N ARG A 137 19.82 -2.51 -4.22
CA ARG A 137 18.51 -3.17 -4.01
C ARG A 137 17.33 -2.20 -4.14
N GLU A 138 17.57 -1.00 -4.64
CA GLU A 138 16.55 -0.01 -4.98
C GLU A 138 15.73 -0.38 -6.23
N VAL A 139 16.22 -1.36 -6.99
CA VAL A 139 15.53 -1.98 -8.13
C VAL A 139 15.25 -3.45 -7.81
N LEU A 140 13.98 -3.84 -7.83
CA LEU A 140 13.52 -5.21 -7.66
C LEU A 140 13.16 -5.82 -9.00
N GLN A 141 13.54 -7.08 -9.19
CA GLN A 141 13.08 -7.86 -10.33
C GLN A 141 11.70 -8.46 -10.06
N LEU A 142 10.82 -8.43 -11.06
CA LEU A 142 9.52 -9.07 -11.04
C LEU A 142 9.51 -10.29 -11.98
N PRO A 143 8.73 -11.32 -11.66
CA PRO A 143 8.60 -12.47 -12.55
C PRO A 143 7.91 -12.07 -13.87
N PRO A 144 8.15 -12.83 -14.94
CA PRO A 144 7.48 -12.64 -16.21
C PRO A 144 5.98 -12.89 -16.11
N LEU A 145 5.21 -12.22 -16.95
CA LEU A 145 3.78 -12.38 -17.07
C LEU A 145 3.46 -13.27 -18.27
N HIS A 146 2.54 -14.20 -18.07
CA HIS A 146 1.98 -15.03 -19.13
C HIS A 146 0.45 -14.99 -19.02
N ALA A 147 -0.20 -14.45 -20.04
CA ALA A 147 -1.65 -14.35 -20.08
C ALA A 147 -2.19 -14.80 -21.44
N THR A 148 -3.29 -15.54 -21.43
CA THR A 148 -4.09 -15.80 -22.62
C THR A 148 -5.36 -14.98 -22.50
N PHE A 149 -5.75 -14.31 -23.57
CA PHE A 149 -6.95 -13.48 -23.59
C PHE A 149 -7.82 -13.80 -24.79
N MET A 150 -9.11 -13.57 -24.64
CA MET A 150 -10.07 -13.61 -25.73
C MET A 150 -10.58 -12.20 -25.97
N HIS A 151 -10.47 -11.72 -27.21
CA HIS A 151 -11.00 -10.42 -27.59
C HIS A 151 -12.05 -10.59 -28.69
N LYS A 152 -13.14 -9.84 -28.57
CA LYS A 152 -14.27 -9.90 -29.51
C LYS A 152 -14.35 -8.58 -30.26
N ILE A 153 -14.28 -8.65 -31.59
CA ILE A 153 -14.48 -7.51 -32.50
C ILE A 153 -15.70 -7.85 -33.35
N GLY A 154 -16.83 -7.19 -33.10
CA GLY A 154 -18.09 -7.51 -33.76
C GLY A 154 -18.54 -8.95 -33.50
N SER A 155 -18.74 -9.74 -34.56
CA SER A 155 -19.11 -11.16 -34.50
C SER A 155 -17.91 -12.12 -34.38
N LEU A 156 -16.68 -11.63 -34.54
CA LEU A 156 -15.46 -12.45 -34.51
C LEU A 156 -14.83 -12.41 -33.12
N SER A 157 -14.56 -13.59 -32.54
CA SER A 157 -13.74 -13.75 -31.34
C SER A 157 -12.40 -14.38 -31.69
N PHE A 158 -11.31 -13.81 -31.18
CA PHE A 158 -9.98 -14.39 -31.33
C PHE A 158 -9.30 -14.57 -29.98
N ILE A 159 -8.39 -15.53 -29.94
CA ILE A 159 -7.54 -15.81 -28.79
C ILE A 159 -6.16 -15.21 -29.06
N GLY A 160 -5.68 -14.42 -28.11
CA GLY A 160 -4.34 -13.87 -28.11
C GLY A 160 -3.54 -14.34 -26.90
N LYS A 161 -2.22 -14.20 -27.00
CA LYS A 161 -1.26 -14.45 -25.92
C LYS A 161 -0.47 -13.18 -25.63
N PHE A 162 -0.23 -12.92 -24.36
CA PHE A 162 0.65 -11.88 -23.85
C PHE A 162 1.73 -12.52 -22.99
N GLU A 163 2.97 -12.19 -23.30
CA GLU A 163 4.17 -12.71 -22.63
C GLU A 163 5.10 -11.53 -22.35
N THR A 164 5.78 -11.54 -21.20
CA THR A 164 6.84 -10.58 -20.90
C THR A 164 8.12 -11.31 -20.51
N ASP A 165 9.23 -10.58 -20.56
CA ASP A 165 10.44 -10.97 -19.83
C ASP A 165 10.32 -10.57 -18.35
N THR A 166 11.44 -10.59 -17.62
CA THR A 166 11.49 -10.14 -16.23
C THR A 166 11.13 -8.66 -16.13
N GLY A 167 10.20 -8.35 -15.24
CA GLY A 167 9.81 -6.98 -14.96
C GLY A 167 10.72 -6.34 -13.91
N TRP A 168 10.45 -5.09 -13.59
CA TRP A 168 11.16 -4.36 -12.56
C TRP A 168 10.22 -3.45 -11.75
N VAL A 169 10.59 -3.20 -10.50
CA VAL A 169 10.10 -2.09 -9.67
C VAL A 169 11.32 -1.28 -9.24
N LYS A 170 11.31 0.04 -9.39
CA LYS A 170 12.50 0.86 -9.09
C LYS A 170 12.21 2.09 -8.25
N ASN A 171 13.29 2.71 -7.78
CA ASN A 171 13.32 3.91 -6.96
C ASN A 171 12.90 3.69 -5.51
N LEU A 172 13.11 2.51 -4.92
CA LEU A 172 12.74 2.27 -3.51
C LEU A 172 13.47 3.20 -2.52
N ALA A 173 14.69 3.64 -2.87
CA ALA A 173 15.51 4.52 -2.04
C ALA A 173 14.97 5.96 -1.91
N THR A 174 13.82 6.28 -2.52
CA THR A 174 13.14 7.57 -2.36
C THR A 174 12.02 7.51 -1.30
N ILE A 175 11.98 6.43 -0.51
CA ILE A 175 11.04 6.26 0.60
C ILE A 175 11.18 7.39 1.62
N ASN A 176 10.06 8.03 1.95
CA ASN A 176 9.97 9.12 2.93
C ASN A 176 8.62 9.06 3.65
N ARG A 177 8.54 9.64 4.86
CA ARG A 177 7.27 9.95 5.50
C ARG A 177 6.55 11.07 4.75
N ILE A 178 5.22 11.05 4.77
CA ILE A 178 4.38 12.10 4.14
C ILE A 178 3.67 13.01 5.14
N SER A 179 3.80 12.71 6.43
CA SER A 179 3.22 13.46 7.53
C SER A 179 4.13 13.32 8.76
N ASP A 180 3.77 14.01 9.83
CA ASP A 180 4.36 13.76 11.15
C ASP A 180 3.98 12.38 11.68
N VAL A 181 4.77 11.89 12.62
CA VAL A 181 4.59 10.60 13.26
C VAL A 181 3.55 10.72 14.37
N SER A 182 2.61 9.77 14.43
CA SER A 182 1.73 9.62 15.60
C SER A 182 2.46 8.84 16.67
N VAL A 183 2.51 9.36 17.89
CA VAL A 183 3.23 8.76 19.01
C VAL A 183 2.23 8.28 20.05
N THR A 184 2.38 7.04 20.51
CA THR A 184 1.65 6.53 21.68
C THR A 184 2.64 6.03 22.73
N ARG A 185 2.36 6.32 23.99
CA ARG A 185 3.15 5.83 25.13
C ARG A 185 2.19 5.19 26.15
N PRO A 186 1.67 3.98 25.85
CA PRO A 186 0.76 3.29 26.77
C PRO A 186 1.47 2.84 28.06
N ASP A 187 2.80 2.67 28.00
CA ASP A 187 3.67 2.27 29.10
C ASP A 187 4.86 3.24 29.14
N PRO A 188 5.28 3.77 30.31
CA PRO A 188 6.47 4.60 30.44
C PRO A 188 7.73 4.01 29.78
N MET A 189 7.83 2.68 29.69
CA MET A 189 8.97 1.97 29.13
C MET A 189 8.83 1.67 27.63
N LYS A 190 7.73 2.05 26.99
CA LYS A 190 7.45 1.74 25.57
C LYS A 190 6.84 2.92 24.84
N THR A 191 7.48 3.32 23.76
CA THR A 191 6.97 4.34 22.84
C THR A 191 6.74 3.70 21.48
N SER A 192 5.51 3.79 20.98
CA SER A 192 5.12 3.31 19.65
C SER A 192 4.93 4.48 18.70
N PHE A 193 5.37 4.29 17.47
CA PHE A 193 5.36 5.26 16.39
C PHE A 193 4.53 4.72 15.24
N TYR A 194 3.60 5.52 14.74
CA TYR A 194 2.80 5.21 13.56
C TYR A 194 3.04 6.26 12.49
N VAL A 195 3.35 5.82 11.27
CA VAL A 195 3.72 6.73 10.19
C VAL A 195 3.25 6.22 8.83
N THR A 196 2.78 7.14 8.01
CA THR A 196 2.49 6.88 6.60
C THR A 196 3.69 7.25 5.76
N LEU A 197 4.15 6.29 4.95
CA LEU A 197 5.27 6.43 4.05
C LEU A 197 4.81 6.46 2.60
N ARG A 198 5.63 7.09 1.76
CA ARG A 198 5.52 7.07 0.31
C ARG A 198 6.91 6.93 -0.31
N ILE A 199 6.97 6.22 -1.43
CA ILE A 199 8.18 6.09 -2.25
C ILE A 199 8.03 7.04 -3.43
N LYS A 200 8.83 8.11 -3.49
CA LYS A 200 8.74 9.10 -4.57
C LYS A 200 9.16 8.48 -5.91
N ASP A 201 8.45 8.79 -6.99
CA ASP A 201 8.81 8.33 -8.34
C ASP A 201 8.88 6.78 -8.44
N LEU A 202 8.14 6.06 -7.60
CA LEU A 202 8.03 4.60 -7.67
C LEU A 202 7.48 4.21 -9.04
N GLN A 203 8.14 3.27 -9.71
CA GLN A 203 7.77 2.85 -11.05
C GLN A 203 7.80 1.33 -11.17
N ILE A 204 6.94 0.81 -12.03
CA ILE A 204 6.90 -0.60 -12.44
C ILE A 204 7.02 -0.67 -13.96
N GLY A 205 7.70 -1.69 -14.49
CA GLY A 205 7.73 -1.89 -15.93
C GLY A 205 8.27 -3.24 -16.39
N TYR A 206 8.18 -3.45 -17.69
CA TYR A 206 8.67 -4.57 -18.46
C TYR A 206 9.33 -4.03 -19.74
N ASP A 207 10.63 -4.31 -19.90
CA ASP A 207 11.44 -3.79 -21.01
C ASP A 207 11.23 -4.57 -22.32
N GLU A 208 10.65 -5.77 -22.23
CA GLU A 208 10.14 -6.51 -23.37
C GLU A 208 8.81 -7.18 -23.00
N TYR A 209 7.80 -6.91 -23.80
CA TYR A 209 6.58 -7.71 -23.88
C TYR A 209 6.33 -8.13 -25.32
N ARG A 210 5.57 -9.22 -25.50
CA ARG A 210 5.14 -9.75 -26.78
C ARG A 210 3.65 -10.08 -26.74
N ILE A 211 2.91 -9.61 -27.74
CA ILE A 211 1.51 -10.00 -27.97
C ILE A 211 1.44 -10.76 -29.28
N ARG A 212 0.78 -11.92 -29.26
CA ARG A 212 0.50 -12.73 -30.45
C ARG A 212 -1.01 -12.94 -30.58
N ALA A 213 -1.59 -12.51 -31.68
CA ALA A 213 -3.00 -12.69 -31.98
C ALA A 213 -3.23 -12.74 -33.49
N MET A 214 -4.08 -13.65 -33.98
CA MET A 214 -4.50 -13.70 -35.39
C MET A 214 -3.34 -13.72 -36.40
N GLY A 215 -2.24 -14.43 -36.09
CA GLY A 215 -1.04 -14.49 -36.94
C GLY A 215 -0.17 -13.23 -36.94
N VAL A 216 -0.59 -12.18 -36.22
CA VAL A 216 0.17 -10.96 -35.99
C VAL A 216 0.90 -11.06 -34.65
N SER A 217 2.16 -10.64 -34.64
CA SER A 217 2.97 -10.50 -33.43
C SER A 217 3.42 -9.04 -33.31
N CYS A 218 3.28 -8.45 -32.13
CA CYS A 218 3.90 -7.18 -31.81
C CYS A 218 4.69 -7.29 -30.51
N SER A 219 5.68 -6.43 -30.35
CA SER A 219 6.51 -6.37 -29.15
C SER A 219 6.83 -4.92 -28.80
N GLY A 220 7.06 -4.68 -27.53
CA GLY A 220 7.39 -3.35 -27.07
C GLY A 220 7.66 -3.29 -25.58
N ARG A 221 7.48 -2.11 -25.01
CA ARG A 221 7.75 -1.80 -23.60
C ARG A 221 6.49 -1.33 -22.91
N ALA A 222 6.33 -1.72 -21.65
CA ALA A 222 5.25 -1.27 -20.80
C ALA A 222 5.85 -0.74 -19.49
N ALA A 223 5.53 0.48 -19.10
CA ALA A 223 5.94 1.07 -17.82
C ALA A 223 4.83 1.94 -17.26
N ALA A 224 4.79 2.08 -15.94
CA ALA A 224 3.85 2.94 -15.23
C ALA A 224 4.52 3.59 -14.02
N ALA A 225 4.09 4.82 -13.72
CA ALA A 225 4.37 5.46 -12.46
C ALA A 225 3.34 5.01 -11.41
N LEU A 226 3.77 4.77 -10.19
CA LEU A 226 2.91 4.47 -9.06
C LEU A 226 2.79 5.77 -8.25
N HIS A 227 1.76 6.57 -8.51
CA HIS A 227 1.57 7.88 -7.86
C HIS A 227 0.70 7.81 -6.62
N ARG A 228 -0.32 6.94 -6.64
CA ARG A 228 -1.29 6.76 -5.55
C ARG A 228 -0.96 5.50 -4.78
N HIS A 229 0.05 5.62 -3.93
CA HIS A 229 0.45 4.58 -3.00
C HIS A 229 0.78 5.15 -1.63
N SER A 230 0.60 4.31 -0.64
CA SER A 230 1.00 4.56 0.74
C SER A 230 1.38 3.25 1.41
N LEU A 231 2.37 3.33 2.29
CA LEU A 231 2.73 2.25 3.19
C LEU A 231 2.44 2.75 4.61
N HIS A 232 1.83 1.91 5.43
CA HIS A 232 1.66 2.18 6.84
C HIS A 232 2.70 1.41 7.63
N LEU A 233 3.41 2.11 8.49
CA LEU A 233 4.48 1.59 9.33
C LEU A 233 4.12 1.84 10.80
N ALA A 234 4.24 0.79 11.61
CA ALA A 234 4.18 0.87 13.07
C ALA A 234 5.45 0.26 13.66
N LEU A 235 6.09 1.01 14.56
CA LEU A 235 7.34 0.65 15.22
C LEU A 235 7.22 0.86 16.71
N THR A 236 7.90 0.05 17.52
CA THR A 236 8.00 0.26 18.96
C THR A 236 9.45 0.30 19.39
N ILE A 237 9.78 1.29 20.22
CA ILE A 237 11.07 1.39 20.91
C ILE A 237 10.79 1.39 22.41
N GLY A 238 11.56 0.62 23.16
CA GLY A 238 11.38 0.54 24.60
C GLY A 238 12.52 -0.14 25.32
N LEU A 239 12.27 -0.47 26.59
CA LEU A 239 13.18 -1.21 27.46
C LEU A 239 12.55 -2.55 27.85
N ALA A 240 13.27 -3.64 27.61
CA ALA A 240 12.93 -4.98 28.08
C ALA A 240 14.02 -5.41 29.07
N HIS A 241 13.66 -5.56 30.35
CA HIS A 241 14.62 -5.88 31.42
C HIS A 241 15.82 -4.90 31.48
N TRP A 242 15.58 -3.61 31.24
CA TRP A 242 16.60 -2.55 31.14
C TRP A 242 17.49 -2.61 29.90
N GLU A 243 17.26 -3.55 28.98
CA GLU A 243 17.93 -3.57 27.68
C GLU A 243 17.06 -2.86 26.63
N PRO A 244 17.62 -1.92 25.86
CA PRO A 244 16.87 -1.20 24.87
C PRO A 244 16.58 -2.09 23.67
N TYR A 245 15.37 -2.01 23.15
CA TYR A 245 14.97 -2.71 21.94
C TYR A 245 14.20 -1.79 21.00
N ALA A 246 14.29 -2.10 19.72
CA ALA A 246 13.41 -1.56 18.70
C ALA A 246 12.87 -2.71 17.86
N GLN A 247 11.59 -2.65 17.54
CA GLN A 247 10.93 -3.70 16.77
C GLN A 247 9.98 -3.10 15.75
N LEU A 248 9.81 -3.83 14.65
CA LEU A 248 8.78 -3.59 13.67
C LEU A 248 7.49 -4.27 14.13
N ASP A 249 6.47 -3.48 14.47
CA ASP A 249 5.17 -4.03 14.86
C ASP A 249 4.34 -4.37 13.61
N HIS A 250 4.35 -3.47 12.63
CA HIS A 250 3.56 -3.65 11.40
C HIS A 250 4.14 -2.87 10.23
N LEU A 251 4.17 -3.49 9.05
CA LEU A 251 4.38 -2.82 7.77
C LEU A 251 3.33 -3.32 6.78
N ARG A 252 2.64 -2.40 6.10
CA ARG A 252 1.64 -2.77 5.11
C ARG A 252 1.56 -1.78 3.96
N VAL A 253 1.55 -2.31 2.74
CA VAL A 253 1.13 -1.54 1.56
C VAL A 253 -0.38 -1.34 1.61
N GLN A 254 -0.83 -0.09 1.72
CA GLN A 254 -2.25 0.24 1.81
C GLN A 254 -2.92 0.40 0.45
N ASN A 255 -2.17 0.94 -0.52
CA ASN A 255 -2.59 1.10 -1.91
C ASN A 255 -1.35 1.07 -2.81
N LEU A 256 -1.52 0.61 -4.05
CA LEU A 256 -0.50 0.61 -5.08
C LEU A 256 -1.14 0.73 -6.47
N ASP A 257 -1.59 1.93 -6.81
CA ASP A 257 -2.28 2.18 -8.07
C ASP A 257 -1.36 2.75 -9.16
N CYS A 258 -1.54 2.28 -10.39
CA CYS A 258 -0.77 2.71 -11.56
C CYS A 258 -1.38 3.95 -12.20
N ALA A 259 -0.53 4.95 -12.38
CA ALA A 259 -0.78 6.14 -13.17
C ALA A 259 0.26 6.26 -14.30
N ASP A 260 0.02 7.17 -15.23
CA ASP A 260 0.93 7.47 -16.35
C ASP A 260 1.47 6.23 -17.06
N LEU A 261 0.54 5.38 -17.53
CA LEU A 261 0.88 4.14 -18.21
C LEU A 261 1.41 4.45 -19.62
N HIS A 262 2.61 3.96 -19.90
CA HIS A 262 3.29 4.11 -21.17
C HIS A 262 3.48 2.73 -21.80
N VAL A 263 2.80 2.51 -22.93
CA VAL A 263 2.88 1.28 -23.72
C VAL A 263 3.33 1.63 -25.13
N THR A 264 4.34 0.93 -25.63
CA THR A 264 4.94 1.16 -26.95
C THR A 264 4.89 -0.12 -27.78
N GLY A 265 5.04 -0.02 -29.10
CA GLY A 265 5.23 -1.21 -29.95
C GLY A 265 3.95 -2.03 -30.23
N LEU A 266 2.76 -1.48 -29.96
CA LEU A 266 1.49 -2.17 -30.25
C LEU A 266 1.19 -2.31 -31.76
N GLY A 267 1.64 -1.37 -32.58
CA GLY A 267 1.45 -1.37 -34.03
C GLY A 267 -0.02 -1.65 -34.44
N PRO A 268 -0.29 -2.67 -35.28
CA PRO A 268 -1.65 -3.02 -35.72
C PRO A 268 -2.57 -3.52 -34.60
N LEU A 269 -2.02 -3.83 -33.42
CA LEU A 269 -2.77 -4.25 -32.23
C LEU A 269 -2.95 -3.10 -31.22
N SER A 270 -3.03 -1.84 -31.69
CA SER A 270 -3.23 -0.66 -30.84
C SER A 270 -4.47 -0.75 -29.92
N GLY A 271 -5.51 -1.46 -30.35
CA GLY A 271 -6.69 -1.78 -29.54
C GLY A 271 -6.41 -2.65 -28.30
N ALA A 272 -5.26 -3.34 -28.25
CA ALA A 272 -4.84 -4.13 -27.08
C ALA A 272 -4.16 -3.28 -25.98
N SER A 273 -3.98 -1.97 -26.19
CA SER A 273 -3.40 -1.06 -25.19
C SER A 273 -4.06 -1.18 -23.82
N ASN A 274 -5.39 -1.21 -23.77
CA ASN A 274 -6.14 -1.37 -22.52
C ASN A 274 -5.86 -2.70 -21.81
N LEU A 275 -5.60 -3.78 -22.55
CA LEU A 275 -5.25 -5.08 -21.97
C LEU A 275 -3.86 -5.04 -21.33
N VAL A 276 -2.88 -4.43 -22.02
CA VAL A 276 -1.53 -4.24 -21.46
C VAL A 276 -1.57 -3.39 -20.19
N CYS A 277 -2.33 -2.30 -20.21
CA CYS A 277 -2.56 -1.46 -19.04
C CYS A 277 -3.19 -2.25 -17.88
N ALA A 278 -4.17 -3.12 -18.18
CA ALA A 278 -4.82 -3.96 -17.17
C ALA A 278 -3.85 -4.99 -16.57
N TRP A 279 -3.01 -5.64 -17.39
CA TRP A 279 -1.98 -6.56 -16.88
C TRP A 279 -0.92 -5.85 -16.05
N LEU A 280 -0.51 -4.64 -16.43
CA LEU A 280 0.45 -3.87 -15.65
C LEU A 280 -0.12 -3.46 -14.28
N ARG A 281 -1.41 -3.10 -14.22
CA ARG A 281 -2.13 -2.89 -12.94
C ARG A 281 -2.26 -4.17 -12.12
N GLY A 282 -2.54 -5.30 -12.77
CA GLY A 282 -2.56 -6.60 -12.07
C GLY A 282 -1.18 -6.97 -11.52
N ALA A 283 -0.12 -6.69 -12.27
CA ALA A 283 1.25 -6.91 -11.84
C ALA A 283 1.66 -6.00 -10.68
N SER A 284 1.18 -4.75 -10.64
CA SER A 284 1.44 -3.88 -9.50
C SER A 284 0.86 -4.47 -8.23
N THR A 285 -0.42 -4.88 -8.24
CA THR A 285 -1.08 -5.41 -7.05
C THR A 285 -0.57 -6.80 -6.65
N ALA A 286 -0.42 -7.71 -7.60
CA ALA A 286 -0.11 -9.11 -7.32
C ALA A 286 1.39 -9.40 -7.15
N LEU A 287 2.27 -8.62 -7.80
CA LEU A 287 3.72 -8.88 -7.82
C LEU A 287 4.52 -7.76 -7.16
N ALA A 288 4.28 -6.50 -7.53
CA ALA A 288 5.06 -5.39 -7.01
C ALA A 288 4.76 -5.11 -5.53
N ALA A 289 3.50 -5.10 -5.11
CA ALA A 289 3.13 -4.85 -3.72
C ALA A 289 3.80 -5.81 -2.73
N PRO A 290 3.73 -7.15 -2.90
CA PRO A 290 4.42 -8.07 -1.98
C PRO A 290 5.94 -7.94 -2.08
N ALA A 291 6.52 -7.73 -3.27
CA ALA A 291 7.96 -7.55 -3.45
C ALA A 291 8.48 -6.29 -2.72
N VAL A 292 7.78 -5.17 -2.88
CA VAL A 292 8.08 -3.91 -2.16
C VAL A 292 7.94 -4.11 -0.66
N SER A 293 6.85 -4.74 -0.20
CA SER A 293 6.64 -4.99 1.22
C SER A 293 7.77 -5.83 1.82
N ALA A 294 8.16 -6.92 1.15
CA ALA A 294 9.23 -7.79 1.61
C ALA A 294 10.59 -7.08 1.65
N GLN A 295 10.92 -6.31 0.61
CA GLN A 295 12.17 -5.56 0.55
C GLN A 295 12.23 -4.50 1.66
N ILE A 296 11.20 -3.67 1.80
CA ILE A 296 11.17 -2.62 2.82
C ILE A 296 11.16 -3.23 4.24
N GLN A 297 10.48 -4.35 4.43
CA GLN A 297 10.54 -5.08 5.69
C GLN A 297 11.96 -5.55 6.00
N HIS A 298 12.67 -6.14 5.03
CA HIS A 298 14.06 -6.57 5.23
C HIS A 298 14.97 -5.39 5.63
N GLU A 299 14.90 -4.28 4.89
CA GLU A 299 15.72 -3.10 5.17
C GLU A 299 15.35 -2.43 6.50
N LEU A 300 14.08 -2.45 6.90
CA LEU A 300 13.64 -1.99 8.22
C LEU A 300 14.29 -2.80 9.34
N HIS A 301 14.31 -4.13 9.24
CA HIS A 301 14.93 -4.96 10.27
C HIS A 301 16.42 -4.65 10.42
N THR A 302 17.14 -4.48 9.31
CA THR A 302 18.54 -4.06 9.33
C THR A 302 18.70 -2.67 9.94
N ALA A 303 17.89 -1.70 9.51
CA ALA A 303 17.96 -0.33 10.02
C ALA A 303 17.66 -0.23 11.51
N LEU A 304 16.73 -1.03 12.05
CA LEU A 304 16.40 -1.08 13.47
C LEU A 304 17.56 -1.63 14.32
N GLN A 305 18.33 -2.58 13.80
CA GLN A 305 19.51 -3.13 14.49
C GLN A 305 20.67 -2.13 14.57
N GLU A 306 20.76 -1.21 13.60
CA GLU A 306 21.79 -0.17 13.56
C GLU A 306 21.41 1.09 14.37
N LEU A 307 20.25 1.13 15.02
CA LEU A 307 19.83 2.29 15.78
C LEU A 307 20.67 2.46 17.06
N PRO A 308 21.13 3.69 17.36
CA PRO A 308 21.76 4.00 18.64
C PRO A 308 20.68 4.13 19.75
N LEU A 309 20.08 2.99 20.14
CA LEU A 309 18.92 2.97 21.04
C LEU A 309 19.20 3.58 22.41
N TRP A 310 20.42 3.41 22.92
CA TRP A 310 20.85 4.02 24.18
C TRP A 310 20.79 5.54 24.12
N ASP A 311 21.31 6.14 23.05
CA ASP A 311 21.28 7.59 22.85
C ASP A 311 19.84 8.08 22.67
N LEU A 312 19.00 7.34 21.96
CA LEU A 312 17.59 7.70 21.75
C LEU A 312 16.76 7.70 23.03
N LEU A 313 17.00 6.75 23.94
CA LEU A 313 16.27 6.64 25.20
C LEU A 313 16.79 7.59 26.28
N HIS A 314 18.05 8.03 26.19
CA HIS A 314 18.71 8.90 27.16
C HIS A 314 18.93 10.33 26.65
N ALA A 315 18.61 10.62 25.39
CA ALA A 315 18.49 11.97 24.87
C ALA A 315 17.43 12.69 25.71
N LYS A 316 17.91 13.56 26.60
CA LYS A 316 17.08 14.33 27.53
C LYS A 316 15.90 14.95 26.78
N GLN A 317 14.69 14.62 27.23
CA GLN A 317 13.45 15.33 26.91
C GLN A 317 13.55 16.79 27.32
#